data_AF-A0AAD5G398-F1
#
_entry.id   AF-A0AAD5G398-F1
#
_cell.length_a   1.000
_cell.length_b   1.000
_cell.length_c   1.000
_cell.angle_alpha   90.00
_cell.angle_beta   90.00
_cell.angle_gamma   90.00
#
_symmetry.space_group_name_H-M   'P 1'
#
loop_
_entity.id
_entity.type
_entity.pdbx_description
1 polymer ?
#
loop_
_entity_poly.entity_id
_entity_poly.type
_entity_poly.pdbx_seq_one_letter_code
_entity_poly.pdbx_strand_id
1 'polypeptide(L)'
;MPQQLAYLEQYKQRVSEIIGQQETERLVSQSLTLMTLGGNDFVNNYYLVPFSARSRQFALADYVPYIVSEYRKILMRLYELGLRRVLVTGTGPLGCVPAELAQHSRNGECSEELNRASGLFNPQLQAMLDSLNQEIRSHTFIGVNIRQSSIDFISDPERYGFVTAKVACCGQGPYNGIGLCTPRSNLCPNRDIYAFWDPFHPSERANRIIVQQIMTGSTDYISPMNLSTIMALDAVENV
;
A
#
# COMPACT_ATOMS: atom_id res chain seq x y z
N MET A 1 0.05 -13.07 7.19
CA MET A 1 -0.20 -13.51 5.80
C MET A 1 -0.05 -15.02 5.49
N PRO A 2 0.17 -15.96 6.43
CA PRO A 2 0.31 -17.38 6.04
C PRO A 2 -0.89 -17.94 5.25
N GLN A 3 -2.12 -17.53 5.60
CA GLN A 3 -3.33 -18.04 4.96
C GLN A 3 -3.47 -17.63 3.49
N GLN A 4 -3.13 -16.37 3.14
CA GLN A 4 -3.22 -15.92 1.74
C GLN A 4 -2.19 -16.63 0.85
N LEU A 5 -0.98 -16.90 1.37
CA LEU A 5 0.02 -17.69 0.65
C LEU A 5 -0.45 -19.14 0.44
N ALA A 6 -1.05 -19.75 1.46
CA ALA A 6 -1.65 -21.09 1.33
C ALA A 6 -2.80 -21.12 0.30
N TYR A 7 -3.62 -20.07 0.22
CA TYR A 7 -4.65 -19.97 -0.81
C TYR A 7 -4.08 -19.80 -2.21
N LEU A 8 -2.97 -19.06 -2.37
CA LEU A 8 -2.27 -18.96 -3.65
C LEU A 8 -1.71 -20.33 -4.08
N GLU A 9 -1.10 -21.08 -3.17
CA GLU A 9 -0.64 -22.45 -3.43
C GLU A 9 -1.79 -23.37 -3.85
N GLN A 10 -2.90 -23.32 -3.13
CA GLN A 10 -4.10 -24.10 -3.46
C GLN A 10 -4.67 -23.69 -4.83
N TYR A 11 -4.69 -22.40 -5.14
CA TYR A 11 -5.10 -21.91 -6.46
C TYR A 11 -4.22 -22.49 -7.55
N LYS A 12 -2.88 -22.41 -7.39
CA LYS A 12 -1.93 -23.00 -8.35
C LYS A 12 -2.17 -24.49 -8.56
N GLN A 13 -2.38 -25.24 -7.49
CA GLN A 13 -2.65 -26.67 -7.58
C GLN A 13 -3.92 -26.96 -8.39
N ARG A 14 -5.03 -26.30 -8.05
CA ARG A 14 -6.33 -26.49 -8.73
C ARG A 14 -6.28 -26.10 -10.20
N VAL A 15 -5.58 -25.02 -10.54
CA VAL A 15 -5.44 -24.59 -11.93
C VAL A 15 -4.55 -25.56 -12.71
N SER A 16 -3.48 -26.09 -12.10
CA SER A 16 -2.61 -27.10 -12.71
C SER A 16 -3.37 -28.39 -13.08
N GLU A 17 -4.38 -28.76 -12.30
CA GLU A 17 -5.26 -29.90 -12.62
C GLU A 17 -6.13 -29.66 -13.87
N ILE A 18 -6.35 -28.40 -14.26
CA ILE A 18 -7.21 -28.00 -15.39
C ILE A 18 -6.39 -27.76 -16.66
N ILE A 19 -5.31 -26.98 -16.56
CA ILE A 19 -4.52 -26.51 -17.73
C ILE A 19 -3.15 -27.18 -17.83
N GLY A 20 -2.78 -28.03 -16.87
CA GLY A 20 -1.46 -28.64 -16.79
C GLY A 20 -0.41 -27.75 -16.12
N GLN A 21 0.69 -28.36 -15.71
CA GLN A 21 1.74 -27.70 -14.92
C GLN A 21 2.43 -26.58 -15.69
N GLN A 22 2.87 -26.84 -16.92
CA GLN A 22 3.63 -25.88 -17.74
C GLN A 22 2.80 -24.61 -18.01
N GLU A 23 1.53 -24.78 -18.34
CA GLU A 23 0.63 -23.66 -18.64
C GLU A 23 0.25 -22.89 -17.37
N THR A 24 0.19 -23.57 -16.21
CA THR A 24 0.02 -22.92 -14.91
C THR A 24 1.24 -22.10 -14.52
N GLU A 25 2.45 -22.61 -14.75
CA GLU A 25 3.69 -21.86 -14.52
C GLU A 25 3.74 -20.60 -15.38
N ARG A 26 3.34 -20.69 -16.65
CA ARG A 26 3.20 -19.55 -17.56
C ARG A 26 2.15 -18.55 -17.07
N LEU A 27 0.97 -19.01 -16.70
CA LEU A 27 -0.11 -18.17 -16.18
C LEU A 27 0.33 -17.38 -14.94
N VAL A 28 1.01 -18.05 -14.00
CA VAL A 28 1.45 -17.43 -12.74
C VAL A 28 2.59 -16.46 -12.98
N SER A 29 3.59 -16.82 -13.80
CA SER A 29 4.71 -15.93 -14.11
C SER A 29 4.25 -14.68 -14.87
N GLN A 30 3.20 -14.82 -15.70
CA GLN A 30 2.59 -13.70 -16.43
C GLN A 30 1.48 -12.97 -15.67
N SER A 31 1.22 -13.31 -14.41
CA SER A 31 0.28 -12.56 -13.58
C SER A 31 0.92 -11.30 -13.01
N LEU A 32 0.13 -10.22 -12.92
CA LEU A 32 0.50 -9.04 -12.14
C LEU A 32 -0.07 -9.19 -10.73
N THR A 33 0.79 -9.10 -9.71
CA THR A 33 0.40 -9.22 -8.31
C THR A 33 0.63 -7.91 -7.57
N LEU A 34 -0.35 -7.47 -6.79
CA LEU A 34 -0.24 -6.30 -5.93
C LEU A 34 -0.11 -6.74 -4.46
N MET A 35 0.94 -6.25 -3.79
CA MET A 35 1.24 -6.51 -2.40
C MET A 35 1.15 -5.22 -1.58
N THR A 36 0.21 -5.21 -0.64
CA THR A 36 -0.03 -4.07 0.25
C THR A 36 0.00 -4.51 1.71
N LEU A 37 1.08 -4.18 2.40
CA LEU A 37 1.34 -4.53 3.80
C LEU A 37 1.99 -3.35 4.55
N GLY A 38 2.05 -3.42 5.88
CA GLY A 38 2.77 -2.46 6.72
C GLY A 38 1.87 -1.43 7.41
N GLY A 39 0.83 -0.92 6.74
CA GLY A 39 0.00 0.16 7.32
C GLY A 39 -0.61 -0.21 8.68
N ASN A 40 -1.18 -1.41 8.78
CA ASN A 40 -1.78 -1.91 10.02
C ASN A 40 -0.74 -2.30 11.08
N ASP A 41 0.50 -2.64 10.70
CA ASP A 41 1.58 -2.89 11.66
C ASP A 41 1.90 -1.63 12.47
N PHE A 42 1.72 -0.45 11.88
CA PHE A 42 1.84 0.82 12.59
C PHE A 42 0.52 1.23 13.25
N VAL A 43 -0.55 1.43 12.47
CA VAL A 43 -1.80 2.02 12.99
C VAL A 43 -2.48 1.11 14.01
N ASN A 44 -2.67 -0.17 13.70
CA ASN A 44 -3.44 -1.08 14.55
C ASN A 44 -2.59 -1.81 15.61
N ASN A 45 -1.28 -1.95 15.39
CA ASN A 45 -0.42 -2.70 16.32
C ASN A 45 0.51 -1.80 17.13
N TYR A 46 1.13 -0.78 16.53
CA TYR A 46 2.11 0.07 17.20
C TYR A 46 1.48 1.30 17.88
N TYR A 47 0.57 2.00 17.20
CA TYR A 47 0.01 3.28 17.64
C TYR A 47 -1.44 3.24 18.13
N LEU A 48 -2.14 2.10 18.00
CA LEU A 48 -3.57 1.98 18.33
C LEU A 48 -3.94 2.49 19.73
N VAL A 49 -3.07 2.27 20.71
CA VAL A 49 -3.23 2.79 22.07
C VAL A 49 -1.87 3.25 22.62
N PRO A 50 -1.85 4.22 23.54
CA PRO A 50 -0.64 4.55 24.27
C PRO A 50 -0.03 3.30 24.92
N PHE A 51 1.28 3.11 24.74
CA PHE A 51 2.00 1.94 25.24
C PHE A 51 1.39 0.61 24.78
N SER A 52 1.10 0.50 23.48
CA SER A 52 0.71 -0.76 22.85
C SER A 52 1.70 -1.88 23.17
N ALA A 53 1.27 -3.14 23.04
CA ALA A 53 2.18 -4.27 23.26
C ALA A 53 3.41 -4.19 22.35
N ARG A 54 3.25 -3.73 21.09
CA ARG A 54 4.37 -3.59 20.16
C ARG A 54 5.29 -2.42 20.48
N SER A 55 4.75 -1.26 20.86
CA SER A 55 5.58 -0.11 21.23
C SER A 55 6.38 -0.32 22.52
N ARG A 56 5.92 -1.23 23.40
CA ARG A 56 6.68 -1.66 24.59
C ARG A 56 7.74 -2.71 24.29
N GLN A 57 7.56 -3.51 23.24
CA GLN A 57 8.52 -4.54 22.83
C GLN A 57 9.66 -3.96 22.00
N PHE A 58 9.35 -2.97 21.15
CA PHE A 58 10.32 -2.41 20.20
C PHE A 58 10.24 -0.89 20.18
N ALA A 59 11.41 -0.23 20.23
CA ALA A 59 11.51 1.13 19.76
C ALA A 59 11.23 1.16 18.24
N LEU A 60 10.70 2.28 17.74
CA LEU A 60 10.31 2.39 16.32
C LEU A 60 11.48 2.07 15.37
N ALA A 61 12.70 2.49 15.75
CA ALA A 61 13.93 2.23 15.00
C ALA A 61 14.27 0.74 14.87
N ASP A 62 13.86 -0.09 15.83
CA ASP A 62 14.06 -1.55 15.81
C ASP A 62 12.87 -2.28 15.17
N TYR A 63 11.66 -1.72 15.33
CA TYR A 63 10.44 -2.31 14.79
C TYR A 63 10.39 -2.24 13.26
N VAL A 64 10.84 -1.13 12.67
CA VAL A 64 10.84 -0.95 11.20
C VAL A 64 11.70 -2.01 10.50
N PRO A 65 12.98 -2.24 10.88
CA PRO A 65 13.79 -3.33 10.32
C PRO A 65 13.15 -4.70 10.50
N TYR A 66 12.53 -4.96 11.67
CA TYR A 66 11.81 -6.20 11.91
C TYR A 66 10.68 -6.42 10.88
N ILE A 67 9.81 -5.42 10.67
CA ILE A 67 8.73 -5.51 9.68
C ILE A 67 9.27 -5.68 8.25
N VAL A 68 10.31 -4.94 7.88
CA VAL A 68 10.96 -5.08 6.56
C VAL A 68 11.52 -6.51 6.37
N SER A 69 12.10 -7.11 7.42
CA SER A 69 12.61 -8.48 7.36
C SER A 69 11.50 -9.53 7.19
N GLU A 70 10.35 -9.34 7.83
CA GLU A 70 9.18 -10.22 7.65
C GLU A 70 8.57 -10.06 6.26
N TYR A 71 8.52 -8.84 5.73
CA TYR A 71 8.08 -8.59 4.36
C TYR A 71 9.01 -9.24 3.34
N ARG A 72 10.33 -9.18 3.54
CA ARG A 72 11.31 -9.88 2.68
C ARG A 72 11.00 -11.38 2.55
N LYS A 73 10.71 -12.06 3.67
CA LYS A 73 10.38 -13.50 3.68
C LYS A 73 9.14 -13.80 2.83
N ILE A 74 8.12 -12.96 2.95
CA ILE A 74 6.89 -13.06 2.18
C ILE A 74 7.17 -12.89 0.68
N LEU A 75 7.93 -11.87 0.29
CA LEU A 75 8.26 -11.61 -1.12
C LEU A 75 9.05 -12.76 -1.74
N MET A 76 10.04 -13.29 -1.01
CA MET A 76 10.77 -14.48 -1.44
C MET A 76 9.85 -15.68 -1.62
N ARG A 77 8.87 -15.88 -0.72
CA ARG A 77 7.88 -16.95 -0.89
C ARG A 77 7.05 -16.77 -2.16
N LEU A 78 6.63 -15.55 -2.49
CA LEU A 78 5.92 -15.28 -3.75
C LEU A 78 6.79 -15.61 -4.98
N TYR A 79 8.08 -15.26 -4.92
CA TYR A 79 9.03 -15.59 -5.99
C TYR A 79 9.22 -17.11 -6.15
N GLU A 80 9.34 -17.85 -5.05
CA GLU A 80 9.38 -19.33 -5.06
C GLU A 80 8.09 -19.93 -5.65
N LEU A 81 6.95 -19.28 -5.42
CA LEU A 81 5.68 -19.62 -6.02
C LEU A 81 5.55 -19.18 -7.48
N GLY A 82 6.61 -18.73 -8.12
CA GLY A 82 6.67 -18.47 -9.56
C GLY A 82 6.17 -17.10 -10.00
N LEU A 83 5.84 -16.20 -9.07
CA LEU A 83 5.43 -14.83 -9.41
C LEU A 83 6.66 -14.06 -9.91
N ARG A 84 6.49 -13.32 -11.00
CA ARG A 84 7.56 -12.53 -11.64
C ARG A 84 7.23 -11.05 -11.81
N ARG A 85 6.01 -10.63 -11.50
CA ARG A 85 5.59 -9.23 -11.51
C ARG A 85 4.82 -8.89 -10.25
N VAL A 86 5.51 -8.26 -9.31
CA VAL A 86 4.97 -7.98 -7.98
C VAL A 86 5.12 -6.50 -7.68
N LEU A 87 4.01 -5.77 -7.73
CA LEU A 87 3.92 -4.41 -7.22
C LEU A 87 3.92 -4.46 -5.70
N VAL A 88 4.86 -3.78 -5.06
CA VAL A 88 5.01 -3.74 -3.61
C VAL A 88 4.77 -2.31 -3.13
N THR A 89 3.65 -2.07 -2.48
CA THR A 89 3.32 -0.74 -1.98
C THR A 89 3.99 -0.48 -0.64
N GLY A 90 4.63 0.69 -0.50
CA GLY A 90 4.91 1.27 0.80
C GLY A 90 3.64 1.75 1.51
N THR A 91 3.81 2.35 2.67
CA THR A 91 2.71 3.00 3.40
C THR A 91 2.43 4.41 2.85
N GLY A 92 1.18 4.86 2.96
CA GLY A 92 0.83 6.27 2.77
C GLY A 92 1.31 7.15 3.94
N PRO A 93 1.01 8.46 3.92
CA PRO A 93 1.26 9.35 5.06
C PRO A 93 0.29 9.04 6.21
N LEU A 94 0.68 8.10 7.08
CA LEU A 94 -0.18 7.53 8.12
C LEU A 94 -0.85 8.61 8.98
N GLY A 95 -0.10 9.63 9.40
CA GLY A 95 -0.61 10.68 10.26
C GLY A 95 -1.62 11.64 9.61
N CYS A 96 -1.90 11.49 8.33
CA CYS A 96 -2.80 12.37 7.57
C CYS A 96 -4.18 11.77 7.31
N VAL A 97 -4.44 10.51 7.65
CA VAL A 97 -5.77 9.93 7.43
C VAL A 97 -6.79 10.52 8.42
N PRO A 98 -8.08 10.62 8.05
CA PRO A 98 -9.07 11.30 8.90
C PRO A 98 -9.18 10.75 10.34
N ALA A 99 -8.96 9.45 10.55
CA ALA A 99 -8.92 8.85 11.89
C ALA A 99 -7.81 9.43 12.77
N GLU A 100 -6.61 9.59 12.21
CA GLU A 100 -5.44 10.12 12.92
C GLU A 100 -5.58 11.62 13.16
N LEU A 101 -6.20 12.34 12.21
CA LEU A 101 -6.59 13.73 12.43
C LEU A 101 -7.60 13.85 13.58
N ALA A 102 -8.63 13.00 13.63
CA ALA A 102 -9.61 13.03 14.70
C ALA A 102 -9.01 12.76 16.09
N GLN A 103 -7.92 11.99 16.18
CA GLN A 103 -7.28 11.62 17.44
C GLN A 103 -6.15 12.57 17.87
N HIS A 104 -5.37 13.07 16.91
CA HIS A 104 -4.10 13.74 17.20
C HIS A 104 -4.06 15.21 16.80
N SER A 105 -4.94 15.64 15.90
CA SER A 105 -4.88 16.98 15.30
C SER A 105 -5.67 18.02 16.10
N ARG A 106 -5.11 19.23 16.22
CA ARG A 106 -5.80 20.41 16.78
C ARG A 106 -6.38 21.32 15.71
N ASN A 107 -5.76 21.41 14.54
CA ASN A 107 -6.11 22.36 13.46
C ASN A 107 -6.09 21.74 12.05
N GLY A 108 -6.16 20.42 11.96
CA GLY A 108 -6.10 19.64 10.73
C GLY A 108 -4.69 19.35 10.25
N GLU A 109 -3.68 19.46 11.12
CA GLU A 109 -2.30 19.04 10.92
C GLU A 109 -2.15 17.51 11.01
N CYS A 110 -1.32 16.95 10.13
CA CYS A 110 -0.99 15.53 10.22
C CYS A 110 -0.11 15.24 11.43
N SER A 111 -0.27 14.06 12.03
CA SER A 111 0.61 13.60 13.11
C SER A 111 2.03 13.33 12.61
N GLU A 112 3.00 14.11 13.11
CA GLU A 112 4.42 13.95 12.76
C GLU A 112 4.98 12.59 13.21
N GLU A 113 4.59 12.10 14.37
CA GLU A 113 5.09 10.83 14.91
C GLU A 113 4.59 9.63 14.09
N LEU A 114 3.33 9.61 13.64
CA LEU A 114 2.87 8.56 12.72
C LEU A 114 3.53 8.69 11.34
N ASN A 115 3.74 9.91 10.86
CA ASN A 115 4.44 10.13 9.60
C ASN A 115 5.93 9.74 9.69
N ARG A 116 6.57 9.85 10.86
CA ARG A 116 7.93 9.37 11.10
C ARG A 116 8.05 7.86 10.85
N ALA A 117 7.07 7.07 11.28
CA ALA A 117 7.05 5.62 10.99
C ALA A 117 7.06 5.34 9.48
N SER A 118 6.19 6.02 8.72
CA SER A 118 6.16 5.89 7.24
C SER A 118 7.48 6.35 6.59
N GLY A 119 8.10 7.41 7.13
CA GLY A 119 9.36 7.97 6.65
C GLY A 119 10.57 7.08 6.92
N LEU A 120 10.53 6.26 7.98
CA LEU A 120 11.55 5.25 8.25
C LEU A 120 11.32 3.97 7.44
N PHE A 121 10.06 3.55 7.31
CA PHE A 121 9.70 2.28 6.67
C PHE A 121 9.85 2.30 5.16
N ASN A 122 9.31 3.30 4.47
CA ASN A 122 9.26 3.29 3.00
C ASN A 122 10.65 3.26 2.33
N PRO A 123 11.67 4.05 2.77
CA PRO A 123 13.01 3.97 2.18
C PRO A 123 13.69 2.62 2.43
N GLN A 124 13.51 2.03 3.61
CA GLN A 124 14.08 0.71 3.94
C GLN A 124 13.40 -0.41 3.16
N LEU A 125 12.08 -0.30 2.94
CA LEU A 125 11.36 -1.21 2.05
C LEU A 125 11.96 -1.13 0.64
N GLN A 126 12.11 0.06 0.06
CA GLN A 126 12.68 0.22 -1.28
C GLN A 126 14.10 -0.36 -1.38
N ALA A 127 14.98 -0.06 -0.42
CA ALA A 127 16.33 -0.60 -0.39
C ALA A 127 16.34 -2.15 -0.31
N MET A 128 15.41 -2.73 0.45
CA MET A 128 15.24 -4.18 0.51
C MET A 128 14.76 -4.77 -0.83
N LEU A 129 13.84 -4.09 -1.54
CA LEU A 129 13.42 -4.52 -2.88
C LEU A 129 14.56 -4.48 -3.88
N ASP A 130 15.36 -3.42 -3.86
CA ASP A 130 16.54 -3.28 -4.73
C ASP A 130 17.55 -4.41 -4.46
N SER A 131 17.81 -4.70 -3.18
CA SER A 131 18.66 -5.83 -2.78
C SER A 131 18.10 -7.18 -3.21
N LEU A 132 16.79 -7.41 -3.05
CA LEU A 132 16.15 -8.65 -3.49
C LEU A 132 16.27 -8.85 -5.00
N ASN A 133 15.96 -7.82 -5.80
CA ASN A 133 16.05 -7.88 -7.25
C ASN A 133 17.49 -8.15 -7.73
N GLN A 134 18.49 -7.59 -7.05
CA GLN A 134 19.91 -7.90 -7.31
C GLN A 134 20.24 -9.36 -6.99
N GLU A 135 19.79 -9.88 -5.85
CA GLU A 135 20.02 -11.26 -5.42
C GLU A 135 19.42 -12.28 -6.38
N ILE A 136 18.17 -12.06 -6.82
CA ILE A 136 17.48 -12.95 -7.77
C ILE A 136 17.86 -12.66 -9.23
N ARG A 137 18.65 -11.61 -9.49
CA ARG A 137 19.04 -11.14 -10.84
C ARG A 137 17.86 -10.94 -11.79
N SER A 138 16.77 -10.38 -11.27
CA SER A 138 15.52 -10.15 -11.99
C SER A 138 14.80 -8.92 -11.42
N HIS A 139 14.03 -8.22 -12.24
CA HIS A 139 13.25 -7.04 -11.84
C HIS A 139 11.84 -7.44 -11.41
N THR A 140 11.74 -8.43 -10.51
CA THR A 140 10.44 -9.01 -10.12
C THR A 140 9.63 -8.09 -9.22
N PHE A 141 10.31 -7.41 -8.29
CA PHE A 141 9.65 -6.57 -7.29
C PHE A 141 9.73 -5.09 -7.68
N ILE A 142 8.56 -4.45 -7.79
CA ILE A 142 8.42 -3.09 -8.28
C ILE A 142 7.87 -2.25 -7.12
N GLY A 143 8.66 -1.29 -6.65
CA GLY A 143 8.27 -0.46 -5.51
C GLY A 143 7.24 0.59 -5.92
N VAL A 144 6.14 0.69 -5.17
CA VAL A 144 5.11 1.73 -5.38
C VAL A 144 5.11 2.72 -4.22
N ASN A 145 5.38 3.98 -4.53
CA ASN A 145 5.41 5.08 -3.58
C ASN A 145 4.01 5.70 -3.39
N ILE A 146 3.19 4.97 -2.63
CA ILE A 146 1.85 5.44 -2.25
C ILE A 146 1.94 6.73 -1.43
N ARG A 147 3.01 6.94 -0.66
CA ARG A 147 3.20 8.17 0.12
C ARG A 147 3.24 9.40 -0.77
N GLN A 148 4.02 9.39 -1.84
CA GLN A 148 4.09 10.53 -2.76
C GLN A 148 2.74 10.80 -3.43
N SER A 149 2.14 9.75 -4.00
CA SER A 149 0.83 9.84 -4.65
C SER A 149 -0.24 10.44 -3.74
N SER A 150 -0.24 10.07 -2.46
CA SER A 150 -1.19 10.58 -1.48
C SER A 150 -0.88 11.99 -1.02
N ILE A 151 0.39 12.35 -0.82
CA ILE A 151 0.78 13.70 -0.38
C ILE A 151 0.35 14.75 -1.41
N ASP A 152 0.41 14.44 -2.70
CA ASP A 152 0.07 15.42 -3.73
C ASP A 152 -1.40 15.88 -3.62
N PHE A 153 -2.34 14.95 -3.51
CA PHE A 153 -3.75 15.31 -3.35
C PHE A 153 -4.13 15.71 -1.92
N ILE A 154 -3.31 15.38 -0.91
CA ILE A 154 -3.51 15.87 0.47
C ILE A 154 -3.07 17.33 0.60
N SER A 155 -1.96 17.70 -0.04
CA SER A 155 -1.37 19.04 0.04
C SER A 155 -2.07 20.06 -0.86
N ASP A 156 -2.62 19.62 -2.00
CA ASP A 156 -3.37 20.47 -2.93
C ASP A 156 -4.65 19.77 -3.41
N PRO A 157 -5.66 19.58 -2.53
CA PRO A 157 -6.87 18.82 -2.88
C PRO A 157 -7.64 19.43 -4.06
N GLU A 158 -7.67 20.76 -4.17
CA GLU A 158 -8.41 21.47 -5.22
C GLU A 158 -7.84 21.18 -6.62
N ARG A 159 -6.51 21.12 -6.77
CA ARG A 159 -5.85 20.72 -8.02
C ARG A 159 -6.24 19.33 -8.49
N TYR A 160 -6.53 18.42 -7.56
CA TYR A 160 -7.00 17.06 -7.85
C TYR A 160 -8.53 16.95 -7.93
N GLY A 161 -9.23 18.07 -7.74
CA GLY A 161 -10.68 18.21 -7.78
C GLY A 161 -11.39 17.60 -6.56
N PHE A 162 -10.72 17.61 -5.42
CA PHE A 162 -11.31 17.34 -4.12
C PHE A 162 -11.63 18.65 -3.41
N VAL A 163 -12.79 18.72 -2.75
CA VAL A 163 -13.11 19.82 -1.83
C VAL A 163 -12.43 19.65 -0.47
N THR A 164 -11.98 18.44 -0.15
CA THR A 164 -11.21 18.16 1.06
C THR A 164 -10.43 16.86 0.95
N ALA A 165 -9.24 16.85 1.56
CA ALA A 165 -8.46 15.66 1.84
C ALA A 165 -8.27 15.43 3.36
N LYS A 166 -9.05 16.11 4.20
CA LYS A 166 -8.99 15.98 5.66
C LYS A 166 -10.21 15.28 6.24
N VAL A 167 -11.39 15.52 5.66
CA VAL A 167 -12.66 14.97 6.14
C VAL A 167 -13.02 13.74 5.30
N ALA A 168 -13.38 12.63 5.95
CA ALA A 168 -13.90 11.44 5.25
C ALA A 168 -15.32 11.65 4.74
N CYS A 169 -15.68 11.03 3.62
CA CYS A 169 -17.05 11.07 3.12
C CYS A 169 -18.03 10.37 4.07
N CYS A 170 -17.68 9.20 4.60
CA CYS A 170 -18.48 8.41 5.52
C CYS A 170 -17.80 8.26 6.87
N GLY A 171 -18.44 8.75 7.94
CA GLY A 171 -17.90 8.59 9.30
C GLY A 171 -18.60 9.44 10.33
N GLN A 172 -17.97 9.60 11.49
CA GLN A 172 -18.55 10.32 12.64
C GLN A 172 -17.49 11.18 13.33
N GLY A 173 -17.94 12.15 14.11
CA GLY A 173 -17.07 13.01 14.91
C GLY A 173 -16.18 13.95 14.07
N PRO A 174 -15.12 14.51 14.68
CA PRO A 174 -14.14 15.35 14.00
C PRO A 174 -13.60 14.65 12.74
N TYR A 175 -13.52 15.39 11.63
CA TYR A 175 -13.05 14.90 10.34
C TYR A 175 -13.81 13.69 9.76
N ASN A 176 -14.98 13.34 10.31
CA ASN A 176 -15.61 12.03 10.07
C ASN A 176 -14.65 10.86 10.34
N GLY A 177 -13.69 11.03 11.26
CA GLY A 177 -12.61 10.08 11.52
C GLY A 177 -12.90 9.06 12.62
N ILE A 178 -14.06 9.11 13.27
CA ILE A 178 -14.38 8.22 14.40
C ILE A 178 -15.27 7.06 13.97
N GLY A 179 -14.88 5.85 14.37
CA GLY A 179 -15.67 4.63 14.21
C GLY A 179 -15.75 4.12 12.77
N LEU A 180 -16.51 3.04 12.56
CA LEU A 180 -16.70 2.48 11.22
C LEU A 180 -17.74 3.30 10.43
N CYS A 181 -17.64 3.24 9.10
CA CYS A 181 -18.73 3.67 8.22
C CYS A 181 -19.92 2.70 8.39
N THR A 182 -21.03 3.20 8.91
CA THR A 182 -22.26 2.43 9.18
C THR A 182 -23.48 3.21 8.69
N PRO A 183 -24.69 2.61 8.67
CA PRO A 183 -25.92 3.34 8.35
C PRO A 183 -26.24 4.53 9.29
N ARG A 184 -25.57 4.65 10.44
CA ARG A 184 -25.71 5.79 11.36
C ARG A 184 -24.64 6.88 11.18
N SER A 185 -23.68 6.67 10.28
CA SER A 185 -22.60 7.63 10.03
C SER A 185 -23.12 8.83 9.23
N ASN A 186 -22.43 9.96 9.36
CA ASN A 186 -22.57 11.05 8.40
C ASN A 186 -22.10 10.55 7.04
N LEU A 187 -22.81 10.93 5.98
CA LEU A 187 -22.44 10.64 4.61
C LEU A 187 -22.38 11.93 3.81
N CYS A 188 -21.29 12.13 3.07
CA CYS A 188 -21.13 13.28 2.20
C CYS A 188 -22.11 13.20 1.00
N PRO A 189 -22.57 14.35 0.46
CA PRO A 189 -23.53 14.36 -0.64
C PRO A 189 -22.93 13.88 -1.97
N ASN A 190 -21.61 13.96 -2.12
CA ASN A 190 -20.90 13.52 -3.32
C ASN A 190 -19.52 12.96 -2.95
N ARG A 191 -19.34 11.64 -3.08
CA ARG A 191 -18.06 10.96 -2.78
C ARG A 191 -16.94 11.27 -3.77
N ASP A 192 -17.26 11.75 -4.96
CA ASP A 192 -16.28 12.02 -6.03
C ASP A 192 -15.49 13.30 -5.82
N ILE A 193 -15.82 14.08 -4.79
CA ILE A 193 -15.11 15.31 -4.41
C ILE A 193 -14.42 15.19 -3.04
N TYR A 194 -14.39 14.00 -2.43
CA TYR A 194 -13.67 13.73 -1.17
C TYR A 194 -12.49 12.80 -1.45
N ALA A 195 -11.30 13.13 -0.90
CA ALA A 195 -10.13 12.26 -1.08
C ALA A 195 -10.25 10.94 -0.29
N PHE A 196 -10.99 10.95 0.82
CA PHE A 196 -11.18 9.79 1.69
C PHE A 196 -12.63 9.32 1.68
N TRP A 197 -12.84 8.01 1.51
CA TRP A 197 -14.15 7.38 1.64
C TRP A 197 -14.55 7.26 3.11
N ASP A 198 -13.66 6.72 3.94
CA ASP A 198 -13.88 6.46 5.35
C ASP A 198 -12.67 6.96 6.18
N PRO A 199 -12.59 6.71 7.50
CA PRO A 199 -11.51 7.24 8.33
C PRO A 199 -10.08 6.85 7.94
N PHE A 200 -9.88 5.83 7.10
CA PHE A 200 -8.56 5.33 6.72
C PHE A 200 -8.36 5.24 5.20
N HIS A 201 -9.43 4.94 4.44
CA HIS A 201 -9.31 4.51 3.06
C HIS A 201 -9.58 5.65 2.06
N PRO A 202 -8.75 5.78 1.01
CA PRO A 202 -8.98 6.73 -0.07
C PRO A 202 -10.28 6.42 -0.82
N SER A 203 -10.92 7.45 -1.37
CA SER A 203 -12.09 7.29 -2.24
C SER A 203 -11.75 6.59 -3.55
N GLU A 204 -12.76 6.15 -4.30
CA GLU A 204 -12.54 5.57 -5.64
C GLU A 204 -11.77 6.53 -6.55
N ARG A 205 -12.10 7.83 -6.53
CA ARG A 205 -11.40 8.84 -7.31
C ARG A 205 -9.94 8.98 -6.89
N ALA A 206 -9.65 9.02 -5.59
CA ALA A 206 -8.28 9.06 -5.10
C ALA A 206 -7.49 7.81 -5.53
N ASN A 207 -8.10 6.62 -5.47
CA ASN A 207 -7.48 5.40 -5.99
C ASN A 207 -7.22 5.46 -7.50
N ARG A 208 -8.11 6.05 -8.30
CA ARG A 208 -7.86 6.24 -9.75
C ARG A 208 -6.64 7.13 -10.01
N ILE A 209 -6.44 8.18 -9.22
CA ILE A 209 -5.24 9.03 -9.31
C ILE A 209 -3.99 8.23 -8.95
N ILE A 210 -4.02 7.45 -7.86
CA ILE A 210 -2.90 6.59 -7.46
C ILE A 210 -2.57 5.58 -8.57
N VAL A 211 -3.57 4.90 -9.12
CA VAL A 211 -3.39 3.94 -10.22
C VAL A 211 -2.85 4.62 -11.47
N GLN A 212 -3.28 5.84 -11.78
CA GLN A 212 -2.72 6.60 -12.90
C GLN A 212 -1.20 6.84 -12.71
N GLN A 213 -0.76 7.15 -11.49
CA GLN A 213 0.68 7.30 -11.21
C GLN A 213 1.43 5.96 -11.30
N ILE A 214 0.83 4.86 -10.88
CA ILE A 214 1.41 3.51 -11.07
C ILE A 214 1.56 3.19 -12.56
N MET A 215 0.55 3.53 -13.36
CA MET A 215 0.50 3.20 -14.79
C MET A 215 1.49 4.04 -15.61
N THR A 216 1.55 5.35 -15.39
CA THR A 216 2.24 6.28 -16.29
C THR A 216 3.09 7.34 -15.58
N GLY A 217 3.20 7.29 -14.25
CA GLY A 217 3.95 8.27 -13.47
C GLY A 217 5.46 8.19 -13.68
N SER A 218 6.17 9.17 -13.10
CA SER A 218 7.63 9.15 -13.01
C SER A 218 8.12 8.11 -12.00
N THR A 219 9.45 7.96 -11.91
CA THR A 219 10.09 7.10 -10.91
C THR A 219 9.92 7.57 -9.47
N ASP A 220 9.37 8.77 -9.25
CA ASP A 220 9.02 9.26 -7.92
C ASP A 220 7.82 8.49 -7.32
N TYR A 221 6.95 7.96 -8.17
CA TYR A 221 5.73 7.24 -7.79
C TYR A 221 5.89 5.72 -7.85
N ILE A 222 6.79 5.23 -8.70
CA ILE A 222 6.98 3.80 -8.94
C ILE A 222 8.40 3.52 -9.43
N SER A 223 9.07 2.56 -8.82
CA SER A 223 10.46 2.21 -9.10
C SER A 223 10.59 0.75 -9.55
N PRO A 224 11.39 0.45 -10.60
CA PRO A 224 12.32 1.36 -11.29
C PRO A 224 11.71 2.13 -12.46
N MET A 225 10.47 1.79 -12.86
CA MET A 225 9.74 2.44 -13.96
C MET A 225 8.24 2.19 -13.80
N ASN A 226 7.42 2.91 -14.55
CA ASN A 226 5.97 2.74 -14.48
C ASN A 226 5.48 1.44 -15.12
N LEU A 227 4.29 1.02 -14.70
CA LEU A 227 3.73 -0.28 -15.09
C LEU A 227 3.49 -0.38 -16.60
N SER A 228 3.16 0.72 -17.30
CA SER A 228 3.01 0.68 -18.76
C SER A 228 4.32 0.35 -19.46
N THR A 229 5.44 0.91 -18.99
CA THR A 229 6.77 0.57 -19.51
C THR A 229 7.10 -0.90 -19.23
N ILE A 230 6.83 -1.41 -18.03
CA ILE A 230 7.08 -2.81 -17.67
C ILE A 230 6.28 -3.75 -18.59
N MET A 231 5.00 -3.48 -18.78
CA MET A 231 4.14 -4.28 -19.65
C MET A 231 4.60 -4.23 -21.11
N ALA A 232 5.14 -3.10 -21.58
CA ALA A 232 5.68 -2.98 -22.92
C ALA A 232 6.98 -3.79 -23.11
N LEU A 233 7.87 -3.80 -22.11
CA LEU A 233 9.11 -4.59 -22.14
C LEU A 233 8.81 -6.09 -22.15
N ASP A 234 7.87 -6.55 -21.30
CA ASP A 234 7.44 -7.95 -21.28
C ASP A 234 6.88 -8.39 -22.65
N ALA A 235 6.12 -7.52 -23.32
CA ALA A 235 5.54 -7.84 -24.62
C ALA A 235 6.61 -8.07 -25.70
N VAL A 236 7.78 -7.44 -25.58
CA VAL A 236 8.91 -7.62 -26.49
C VAL A 236 9.70 -8.89 -26.19
N GLU A 237 9.82 -9.29 -24.92
CA GLU A 237 10.53 -10.51 -24.50
C GLU A 237 9.73 -11.80 -24.73
N ASN A 238 8.41 -11.71 -24.93
CA ASN A 238 7.51 -12.85 -25.19
C ASN A 238 7.20 -13.06 -26.70
N VAL A 239 7.94 -12.40 -27.61
CA VAL A 239 7.92 -12.62 -29.07
C VAL A 239 9.21 -13.31 -29.49
#